data_AF-A0A958MV20-F1
#
_entry.id   AF-A0A958MV20-F1
#
_cell.length_a   1.000
_cell.length_b   1.000
_cell.length_c   1.000
_cell.angle_alpha   90.00
_cell.angle_beta   90.00
_cell.angle_gamma   90.00
#
_symmetry.space_group_name_H-M   'P 1'
#
loop_
_entity.id
_entity.type
_entity.pdbx_description
1 polymer ?
#
loop_
_entity_poly.entity_id
_entity_poly.type
_entity_poly.pdbx_seq_one_letter_code
_entity_poly.pdbx_strand_id
1 'polypeptide(L)'
;MAKSLKSNGRGKGATGDAPKKKASSGEIRLFGTDGIRGTANQFPMTPDLVLRVGQALGYVLRQQPSSRRDKHRMVMIGKDTRLSGYMVEQALSAGLNSMGVWTQLVGPLPTPGIGFLARNMRADAGVVI
;
A
#
# COMPACT_ATOMS: atom_id res chain seq x y z
N MET A 1 -26.13 9.87 -60.60
CA MET A 1 -26.68 10.35 -59.32
C MET A 1 -26.77 9.19 -58.33
N ALA A 2 -26.13 9.34 -57.18
CA ALA A 2 -26.43 8.74 -55.85
C ALA A 2 -26.90 7.27 -55.68
N LYS A 3 -26.05 6.54 -54.93
CA LYS A 3 -26.30 5.74 -53.70
C LYS A 3 -26.62 4.23 -53.78
N SER A 4 -25.68 3.49 -53.16
CA SER A 4 -25.88 2.55 -52.04
C SER A 4 -26.42 1.14 -52.33
N LEU A 5 -25.61 0.12 -52.00
CA LEU A 5 -25.99 -0.98 -51.09
C LEU A 5 -24.75 -1.72 -50.55
N LYS A 6 -24.89 -2.16 -49.29
CA LYS A 6 -23.88 -2.64 -48.33
C LYS A 6 -23.52 -4.12 -48.56
N SER A 7 -22.31 -4.55 -48.16
CA SER A 7 -22.11 -5.39 -46.95
C SER A 7 -20.68 -5.99 -46.84
N ASN A 8 -20.06 -5.71 -45.69
CA ASN A 8 -18.95 -6.43 -45.04
C ASN A 8 -19.26 -7.93 -44.94
N GLY A 9 -18.34 -8.87 -44.76
CA GLY A 9 -16.93 -8.84 -44.37
C GLY A 9 -16.63 -10.24 -43.83
N ARG A 10 -15.62 -10.93 -44.39
CA ARG A 10 -15.27 -12.31 -44.00
C ARG A 10 -14.46 -12.29 -42.71
N GLY A 11 -15.05 -12.79 -41.63
CA GLY A 11 -14.38 -13.00 -40.35
C GLY A 11 -13.35 -14.13 -40.41
N LYS A 12 -12.17 -13.87 -39.86
CA LYS A 12 -11.18 -14.88 -39.44
C LYS A 12 -10.49 -14.37 -38.17
N GLY A 13 -10.35 -15.25 -37.18
CA GLY A 13 -9.44 -15.07 -36.04
C GLY A 13 -10.12 -14.83 -34.70
N ALA A 14 -10.87 -15.81 -34.20
CA ALA A 14 -11.16 -15.92 -32.78
C ALA A 14 -9.89 -16.36 -32.05
N THR A 15 -9.05 -15.40 -31.64
CA THR A 15 -8.07 -15.65 -30.57
C THR A 15 -8.83 -15.67 -29.26
N GLY A 16 -9.05 -16.87 -28.74
CA GLY A 16 -9.70 -17.08 -27.45
C GLY A 16 -8.91 -16.39 -26.35
N ASP A 17 -9.48 -15.32 -25.81
CA ASP A 17 -9.10 -14.79 -24.51
C ASP A 17 -9.25 -15.92 -23.49
N ALA A 18 -8.13 -16.36 -22.93
CA ALA A 18 -8.10 -17.29 -21.82
C ALA A 18 -9.02 -16.77 -20.71
N PRO A 19 -9.84 -17.63 -20.07
CA PRO A 19 -10.79 -17.18 -19.08
C PRO A 19 -10.04 -16.55 -17.90
N LYS A 20 -10.20 -15.24 -17.71
CA LYS A 20 -9.75 -14.54 -16.51
C LYS A 20 -10.39 -15.25 -15.32
N LYS A 21 -9.57 -15.88 -14.47
CA LYS A 21 -10.02 -16.49 -13.20
C LYS A 21 -10.88 -15.47 -12.45
N LYS A 22 -12.19 -15.75 -12.33
CA LYS A 22 -13.06 -15.03 -11.40
C LYS A 22 -12.49 -15.30 -10.00
N ALA A 23 -12.03 -14.24 -9.33
CA ALA A 23 -11.61 -14.32 -7.94
C ALA A 23 -12.78 -14.90 -7.13
N SER A 24 -12.48 -15.95 -6.38
CA SER A 24 -13.39 -16.64 -5.49
C SER A 24 -14.00 -15.67 -4.48
N SER A 25 -15.31 -15.79 -4.29
CA SER A 25 -16.09 -15.16 -3.25
C SER A 25 -15.48 -15.46 -1.87
N GLY A 26 -15.02 -14.43 -1.14
CA GLY A 26 -14.86 -14.50 0.33
C GLY A 26 -13.54 -14.01 0.92
N GLU A 27 -12.46 -13.83 0.15
CA GLU A 27 -11.18 -13.39 0.72
C GLU A 27 -10.94 -11.90 0.46
N ILE A 28 -10.99 -11.09 1.52
CA ILE A 28 -10.72 -9.66 1.41
C ILE A 28 -9.21 -9.47 1.19
N ARG A 29 -8.85 -9.13 -0.04
CA ARG A 29 -7.48 -8.74 -0.37
C ARG A 29 -7.22 -7.29 0.07
N LEU A 30 -6.56 -7.12 1.21
CA LEU A 30 -6.19 -5.80 1.74
C LEU A 30 -5.09 -5.11 0.91
N PHE A 31 -4.09 -5.87 0.44
CA PHE A 31 -2.93 -5.33 -0.28
C PHE A 31 -3.01 -5.57 -1.80
N GLY A 32 -3.04 -4.47 -2.56
CA GLY A 32 -2.83 -4.45 -4.01
C GLY A 32 -1.37 -4.17 -4.40
N THR A 33 -1.12 -3.86 -5.67
CA THR A 33 0.23 -3.48 -6.17
C THR A 33 0.75 -2.22 -5.48
N ASP A 34 -0.14 -1.24 -5.23
CA ASP A 34 0.18 0.05 -4.62
C ASP A 34 -0.17 0.12 -3.13
N GLY A 35 -0.28 -1.02 -2.44
CA GLY A 35 -0.67 -1.10 -1.03
C GLY A 35 -2.18 -1.13 -0.80
N ILE A 36 -2.61 -0.61 0.37
CA ILE A 36 -4.02 -0.53 0.78
C ILE A 36 -4.61 0.75 0.20
N ARG A 37 -5.74 0.63 -0.51
CA ARG A 37 -6.46 1.75 -1.14
C ARG A 37 -7.93 1.73 -0.74
N GLY A 38 -8.51 2.90 -0.57
CA GLY A 38 -9.92 3.06 -0.23
C GLY A 38 -10.28 4.49 0.13
N THR A 39 -11.55 4.73 0.40
CA THR A 39 -12.05 6.01 0.90
C THR A 39 -11.76 6.13 2.40
N ALA A 40 -11.21 7.26 2.83
CA ALA A 40 -10.92 7.49 4.25
C ALA A 40 -12.17 7.27 5.12
N ASN A 41 -11.98 6.64 6.29
CA ASN A 41 -13.05 6.26 7.22
C ASN A 41 -14.02 5.20 6.71
N GLN A 42 -13.77 4.59 5.55
CA GLN A 42 -14.50 3.43 5.06
C GLN A 42 -13.55 2.25 4.94
N PHE A 43 -14.03 1.04 5.16
CA PHE A 43 -13.19 -0.15 4.99
C PHE A 43 -12.66 -0.21 3.54
N PRO A 44 -11.35 -0.46 3.32
CA PRO A 44 -10.29 -0.83 4.28
C PRO A 44 -9.46 0.34 4.87
N MET A 45 -9.82 1.60 4.65
CA MET A 45 -9.09 2.79 5.15
C MET A 45 -9.69 3.33 6.47
N THR A 46 -9.93 2.45 7.44
CA THR A 46 -10.37 2.83 8.79
C THR A 46 -9.17 2.93 9.75
N PRO A 47 -9.20 3.84 10.76
CA PRO A 47 -8.12 3.96 11.73
C PRO A 47 -7.80 2.67 12.49
N ASP A 48 -8.83 1.90 12.89
CA ASP A 48 -8.65 0.61 13.58
C ASP A 48 -7.90 -0.41 12.69
N LEU A 49 -8.22 -0.48 11.40
CA LEU A 49 -7.50 -1.39 10.51
C LEU A 49 -6.05 -0.94 10.33
N VAL A 50 -5.81 0.35 10.15
CA VAL A 50 -4.45 0.91 10.01
C VAL A 50 -3.62 0.66 11.28
N LEU A 51 -4.22 0.79 12.46
CA LEU A 51 -3.60 0.45 13.74
C LEU A 51 -3.14 -1.02 13.76
N ARG A 52 -4.04 -1.95 13.37
CA ARG A 52 -3.73 -3.39 13.29
C ARG A 52 -2.67 -3.70 12.23
N VAL A 53 -2.66 -2.98 11.11
CA VAL A 53 -1.60 -3.07 10.09
C VAL A 53 -0.26 -2.63 10.67
N GLY A 54 -0.23 -1.55 11.47
CA GLY A 54 0.98 -1.12 12.18
C GLY A 54 1.48 -2.16 13.17
N GLN A 55 0.57 -2.79 13.92
CA GLN A 55 0.91 -3.88 14.83
C GLN A 55 1.47 -5.11 14.10
N ALA A 56 0.82 -5.51 13.00
CA ALA A 56 1.26 -6.61 12.15
C ALA A 56 2.65 -6.33 11.54
N LEU A 57 2.86 -5.11 11.04
CA LEU A 57 4.17 -4.68 10.55
C LEU A 57 5.23 -4.76 11.66
N GLY A 58 4.93 -4.24 12.85
CA GLY A 58 5.84 -4.32 13.99
C GLY A 58 6.18 -5.75 14.40
N TYR A 59 5.20 -6.66 14.38
CA TYR A 59 5.41 -8.08 14.63
C TYR A 59 6.35 -8.72 13.61
N VAL A 60 6.18 -8.42 12.32
CA VAL A 60 7.04 -8.94 11.24
C VAL A 60 8.46 -8.39 11.37
N LEU A 61 8.62 -7.08 11.59
CA LEU A 61 9.94 -6.46 11.72
C LEU A 61 10.76 -7.03 12.87
N ARG A 62 10.12 -7.36 14.00
CA ARG A 62 10.80 -7.97 15.15
C ARG A 62 11.37 -9.36 14.87
N GLN A 63 10.84 -10.08 13.88
CA GLN A 63 11.32 -11.40 13.46
C GLN A 63 12.46 -11.34 12.45
N GLN A 64 12.68 -10.20 11.79
CA GLN A 64 13.74 -10.03 10.80
C GLN A 64 15.04 -9.54 11.44
N PRO A 65 16.22 -9.72 10.81
CA PRO A 65 17.44 -9.07 11.27
C PRO A 65 17.27 -7.55 11.38
N SER A 66 17.87 -6.95 12.41
CA SER A 66 17.83 -5.50 12.60
C SER A 66 18.82 -4.80 11.67
N SER A 67 18.36 -3.76 10.98
CA SER A 67 19.24 -2.85 10.22
C SER A 67 20.13 -2.01 11.14
N ARG A 68 19.82 -1.97 12.44
CA ARG A 68 20.51 -1.17 13.46
C ARG A 68 21.24 -2.03 14.48
N ARG A 69 22.38 -1.51 14.96
CA ARG A 69 23.23 -2.16 15.98
C ARG A 69 22.61 -2.17 17.38
N ASP A 70 21.81 -1.15 17.70
CA ASP A 70 21.12 -0.98 18.99
C ASP A 70 19.89 -1.89 19.13
N LYS A 71 19.57 -2.71 18.11
CA LYS A 71 18.39 -3.59 18.03
C LYS A 71 17.04 -2.88 18.10
N HIS A 72 17.02 -1.56 18.21
CA HIS A 72 15.80 -0.77 18.19
C HIS A 72 15.24 -0.76 16.78
N ARG A 73 13.95 -1.04 16.62
CA ARG A 73 13.31 -1.02 15.30
C ARG A 73 12.89 0.40 14.96
N MET A 74 13.21 0.83 13.76
CA MET A 74 12.84 2.16 13.26
C MET A 74 12.11 2.07 11.93
N VAL A 75 10.96 2.72 11.83
CA VAL A 75 10.20 2.85 10.60
C VAL A 75 10.09 4.31 10.21
N MET A 76 10.43 4.61 8.95
CA MET A 76 10.21 5.91 8.34
C MET A 76 8.79 6.00 7.80
N ILE A 77 8.07 7.06 8.15
CA ILE A 77 6.72 7.29 7.65
C ILE A 77 6.69 8.64 6.94
N GLY A 78 6.41 8.59 5.64
CA GLY A 78 6.08 9.74 4.82
C GLY A 78 4.61 9.70 4.42
N LYS A 79 4.12 10.85 3.98
CA LYS A 79 2.74 10.97 3.49
C LYS A 79 2.63 11.88 2.28
N ASP A 80 1.52 11.75 1.57
CA ASP A 80 1.04 12.74 0.62
C ASP A 80 0.40 13.94 1.35
N THR A 81 0.02 14.96 0.59
CA THR A 81 -0.65 16.19 1.02
C THR A 81 -2.13 15.99 1.37
N ARG A 82 -2.67 14.77 1.24
CA ARG A 82 -4.07 14.46 1.56
C ARG A 82 -4.37 14.64 3.05
N LEU A 83 -5.51 15.25 3.36
CA LEU A 83 -5.95 15.49 4.74
C LEU A 83 -6.10 14.19 5.55
N SER A 84 -6.59 13.12 4.92
CA SER A 84 -6.72 11.80 5.56
C SER A 84 -5.38 11.19 5.96
N GLY A 85 -4.28 11.66 5.38
CA GLY A 85 -2.93 11.18 5.68
C GLY A 85 -2.56 11.38 7.15
N TYR A 86 -3.00 12.45 7.80
CA TYR A 86 -2.74 12.68 9.23
C TYR A 86 -3.38 11.61 10.11
N MET A 87 -4.62 11.25 9.83
CA MET A 87 -5.33 10.20 10.56
C MET A 87 -4.64 8.83 10.38
N VAL A 88 -4.29 8.48 9.14
CA VAL A 88 -3.62 7.21 8.83
C VAL A 88 -2.21 7.17 9.43
N GLU A 89 -1.48 8.28 9.38
CA GLU A 89 -0.14 8.42 9.96
C GLU A 89 -0.16 8.18 11.47
N GLN A 90 -1.07 8.82 12.19
CA GLN A 90 -1.16 8.67 13.64
C GLN A 90 -1.64 7.28 14.04
N ALA A 91 -2.62 6.71 13.32
CA ALA A 91 -3.07 5.34 13.56
C ALA A 91 -1.97 4.30 13.33
N LEU A 92 -1.22 4.43 12.22
CA LEU A 92 -0.11 3.53 11.90
C LEU A 92 1.02 3.66 12.94
N SER A 93 1.35 4.90 13.30
CA SER A 93 2.35 5.23 14.31
C SER A 93 2.00 4.62 15.66
N ALA A 94 0.76 4.78 16.13
CA ALA A 94 0.29 4.17 17.36
C ALA A 94 0.43 2.63 17.34
N GLY A 95 0.10 2.00 16.21
CA GLY A 95 0.21 0.55 16.04
C GLY A 95 1.66 0.06 16.14
N LEU A 96 2.58 0.72 15.44
CA LEU A 96 4.01 0.43 15.50
C LEU A 96 4.62 0.67 16.88
N ASN A 97 4.32 1.81 17.50
CA ASN A 97 4.81 2.17 18.83
C ASN A 97 4.34 1.16 19.88
N SER A 98 3.10 0.67 19.78
CA SER A 98 2.56 -0.38 20.68
C SER A 98 3.35 -1.70 20.61
N MET A 99 4.04 -1.95 19.50
CA MET A 99 4.88 -3.15 19.30
C MET A 99 6.34 -2.93 19.69
N GLY A 100 6.71 -1.74 20.19
CA GLY A 100 8.07 -1.34 20.51
C GLY A 100 8.89 -0.92 19.28
N VAL A 101 8.23 -0.51 18.20
CA VAL A 101 8.89 -0.01 16.99
C VAL A 101 8.80 1.51 16.96
N TRP A 102 9.95 2.18 16.91
CA TRP A 102 10.02 3.63 16.82
C TRP A 102 9.63 4.12 15.42
N THR A 103 8.79 5.14 15.37
CA THR A 103 8.37 5.78 14.12
C THR A 103 8.98 7.16 13.95
N GLN A 104 9.65 7.38 12.82
CA GLN A 104 10.11 8.70 12.40
C GLN A 104 9.15 9.27 11.36
N LEU A 105 8.37 10.27 11.76
CA LEU A 105 7.50 11.03 10.86
C LEU A 105 8.35 12.05 10.11
N VAL A 106 8.30 12.05 8.78
CA VAL A 106 9.05 13.01 7.95
C VAL A 106 8.17 14.07 7.29
N GLY A 107 6.85 13.96 7.42
CA GLY A 107 5.89 14.85 6.79
C GLY A 107 5.72 14.57 5.29
N PRO A 108 5.32 15.59 4.49
CA PRO A 108 5.15 15.44 3.04
C PRO A 108 6.47 15.12 2.35
N LEU A 109 6.64 13.86 1.93
CA LEU A 109 7.84 13.41 1.21
C LEU A 109 7.45 12.35 0.17
N PRO A 110 7.85 12.50 -1.10
CA PRO A 110 7.51 11.54 -2.13
C PRO A 110 8.18 10.18 -1.89
N THR A 111 7.58 9.11 -2.44
CA THR A 111 8.05 7.72 -2.34
C THR A 111 9.57 7.54 -2.55
N PRO A 112 10.22 8.12 -3.58
CA PRO A 112 11.67 8.00 -3.74
C PRO A 112 12.45 8.63 -2.57
N GLY A 113 11.96 9.72 -1.96
CA GLY A 113 12.58 10.34 -0.80
C GLY A 113 12.54 9.44 0.43
N ILE A 114 11.41 8.76 0.66
CA ILE A 114 11.28 7.79 1.76
C ILE A 114 12.22 6.59 1.56
N GLY A 115 12.28 6.06 0.34
CA GLY A 115 13.20 4.96 0.01
C GLY A 115 14.67 5.34 0.22
N PHE A 116 15.06 6.57 -0.13
CA PHE A 116 16.39 7.09 0.12
C PHE A 116 16.68 7.24 1.62
N LEU A 117 15.78 7.89 2.37
CA LEU A 117 15.97 8.14 3.80
C LEU A 117 15.99 6.84 4.62
N ALA A 118 15.11 5.89 4.32
CA ALA A 118 15.07 4.60 5.01
C ALA A 118 16.41 3.87 4.95
N ARG A 119 17.08 3.87 3.79
CA ARG A 119 18.41 3.27 3.63
C ARG A 119 19.49 4.06 4.38
N ASN A 120 19.55 5.38 4.20
CA ASN A 120 20.61 6.20 4.76
C ASN A 120 20.56 6.32 6.29
N MET A 121 19.36 6.31 6.87
CA MET A 121 19.18 6.34 8.32
C MET A 121 19.14 4.95 8.97
N ARG A 122 19.34 3.88 8.19
CA ARG A 122 19.28 2.48 8.64
C ARG A 122 17.94 2.16 9.31
N ALA A 123 16.84 2.62 8.71
CA ALA A 123 15.50 2.19 9.10
C ALA A 123 15.30 0.70 8.72
N ASP A 124 14.46 -0.01 9.47
CA ASP A 124 14.06 -1.37 9.14
C ASP A 124 12.98 -1.38 8.04
N ALA A 125 12.18 -0.31 7.93
CA ALA A 125 11.23 -0.12 6.84
C ALA A 125 10.93 1.36 6.53
N GLY A 126 10.36 1.59 5.36
CA GLY A 126 9.77 2.86 4.96
C GLY A 126 8.32 2.66 4.52
N VAL A 127 7.42 3.50 5.01
CA VAL A 127 5.99 3.50 4.67
C VAL A 127 5.61 4.84 4.06
N VAL A 128 4.77 4.79 3.04
CA VAL A 128 4.20 5.97 2.37
C VAL A 128 2.68 5.90 2.51
N ILE A 129 2.09 7.01 2.93
CA ILE A 129 0.66 7.18 3.18
C ILE A 129 0.01 8.07 2.11
#